data_AF-A0A7C5BJ93-F1
#
_entry.id   AF-A0A7C5BJ93-F1
#
_cell.length_a   1.000
_cell.length_b   1.000
_cell.length_c   1.000
_cell.angle_alpha   90.00
_cell.angle_beta   90.00
_cell.angle_gamma   90.00
#
_symmetry.space_group_name_H-M   'P 1'
#
loop_
_entity.id
_entity.type
_entity.pdbx_description
1 polymer ?
#
loop_
_entity_poly.entity_id
_entity_poly.type
_entity_poly.pdbx_seq_one_letter_code
_entity_poly.pdbx_strand_id
1 'polypeptide(L)'
;MREDKSSRLGRAFFFDFRKTVTGKFSVAMIIVIILFSVVVGLVFGTVSSVSSSASGSNNSLNSMGYYKNNSLHVAVLATDQYGDCISGLPVSVSYNGSYYNGTSD
;
A
#
# COMPACT_ATOMS: atom_id res chain seq x y z
N MET A 1 -17.80 -66.95 -25.87
CA MET A 1 -17.78 -65.47 -25.81
C MET A 1 -16.55 -65.04 -25.02
N ARG A 2 -15.51 -64.56 -25.71
CA ARG A 2 -14.33 -63.96 -25.08
C ARG A 2 -14.52 -62.45 -25.17
N GLU A 3 -14.73 -61.79 -24.04
CA GLU A 3 -14.78 -60.33 -23.98
C GLU A 3 -13.37 -59.76 -24.05
N ASP A 4 -13.17 -58.84 -24.99
CA ASP A 4 -11.90 -58.16 -25.25
C ASP A 4 -11.51 -57.24 -24.10
N LYS A 5 -10.50 -57.67 -23.33
CA LYS A 5 -9.87 -56.92 -22.23
C LYS A 5 -9.15 -55.63 -22.67
N SER A 6 -8.97 -55.38 -23.97
CA SER A 6 -8.22 -54.24 -24.50
C SER A 6 -8.94 -52.89 -24.29
N SER A 7 -10.27 -52.88 -24.24
CA SER A 7 -11.08 -51.65 -24.13
C SER A 7 -11.08 -51.00 -22.74
N ARG A 8 -10.71 -51.74 -21.69
CA ARG A 8 -10.67 -51.25 -20.30
C ARG A 8 -9.36 -50.53 -19.95
N LEU A 9 -8.24 -50.93 -20.56
CA LEU A 9 -6.91 -50.32 -20.34
C LEU A 9 -6.81 -48.92 -20.94
N GLY A 10 -7.39 -48.67 -22.11
CA GLY A 10 -7.39 -47.34 -22.74
C GLY A 10 -8.11 -46.29 -21.89
N ARG A 11 -9.27 -46.63 -21.32
CA ARG A 11 -10.07 -45.69 -20.50
C ARG A 11 -9.36 -45.25 -19.22
N ALA A 12 -8.62 -46.16 -18.58
CA ALA A 12 -7.82 -45.83 -17.40
C ALA A 12 -6.66 -44.89 -17.75
N PHE A 13 -5.95 -45.14 -18.86
CA PHE A 13 -4.89 -44.25 -19.35
C PHE A 13 -5.40 -42.86 -19.71
N PHE A 14 -6.54 -42.75 -20.42
CA PHE A 14 -7.11 -41.45 -20.77
C PHE A 14 -7.57 -40.66 -19.54
N PHE A 15 -8.05 -41.33 -18.49
CA PHE A 15 -8.48 -40.68 -17.26
C PHE A 15 -7.29 -40.14 -16.46
N ASP A 16 -6.25 -40.95 -16.27
CA ASP A 16 -5.03 -40.52 -15.57
C ASP A 16 -4.23 -39.48 -16.37
N PHE A 17 -4.21 -39.58 -17.70
CA PHE A 17 -3.59 -38.58 -18.55
C PHE A 17 -4.33 -37.24 -18.45
N ARG A 18 -5.67 -37.23 -18.51
CA ARG A 18 -6.46 -36.02 -18.30
C ARG A 18 -6.20 -35.42 -16.92
N LYS A 19 -6.22 -36.21 -15.85
CA LYS A 19 -5.97 -35.74 -14.48
C LYS A 19 -4.57 -35.14 -14.32
N THR A 20 -3.57 -35.74 -14.94
CA THR A 20 -2.18 -35.26 -14.93
C THR A 20 -2.00 -33.99 -15.76
N VAL A 21 -2.62 -33.91 -16.93
CA VAL A 21 -2.59 -32.73 -17.79
C VAL A 21 -3.32 -31.56 -17.13
N THR A 22 -4.48 -31.79 -16.50
CA THR A 22 -5.21 -30.74 -15.78
C THR A 22 -4.41 -30.22 -14.58
N GLY A 23 -3.70 -31.09 -13.85
CA GLY A 23 -2.82 -30.69 -12.75
C GLY A 23 -1.65 -29.83 -13.22
N LYS A 24 -0.91 -30.27 -14.24
CA LYS A 24 0.24 -29.53 -14.78
C LYS A 24 -0.18 -28.24 -15.51
N PHE A 25 -1.31 -28.26 -16.21
CA PHE A 25 -1.88 -27.07 -16.85
C PHE A 25 -2.31 -26.03 -15.82
N SER A 26 -2.91 -26.45 -14.70
CA SER A 26 -3.26 -25.55 -13.60
C SER A 26 -2.04 -24.85 -13.02
N VAL A 27 -0.94 -25.58 -12.78
CA VAL A 27 0.31 -24.98 -12.29
C VAL A 27 0.89 -23.99 -13.31
N ALA A 28 0.91 -24.34 -14.60
CA ALA A 28 1.37 -23.44 -15.66
C ALA A 28 0.51 -22.17 -15.73
N MET A 29 -0.81 -22.29 -15.56
CA MET A 29 -1.75 -21.17 -15.61
C MET A 29 -1.57 -20.21 -14.42
N ILE A 30 -1.30 -20.75 -13.23
CA ILE A 30 -0.96 -19.94 -12.04
C ILE A 30 0.32 -19.12 -12.27
N ILE A 31 1.36 -19.73 -12.85
CA ILE A 31 2.61 -19.03 -13.15
C ILE A 31 2.37 -17.89 -14.16
N VAL A 32 1.56 -18.12 -15.18
CA VAL A 32 1.19 -17.10 -16.18
C VAL A 32 0.42 -15.94 -15.54
N ILE A 33 -0.52 -16.21 -14.63
CA ILE A 33 -1.25 -15.16 -13.92
C ILE A 33 -0.30 -14.31 -13.06
N ILE A 34 0.66 -14.94 -12.36
CA ILE A 34 1.64 -14.23 -11.54
C ILE A 34 2.51 -13.33 -12.42
N LEU A 35 3.05 -13.84 -13.52
CA LEU A 35 3.87 -13.06 -14.45
C LEU A 35 3.07 -11.91 -15.08
N PHE A 36 1.82 -12.15 -15.48
CA PHE A 36 0.95 -11.11 -16.02
C PHE A 36 0.63 -10.04 -14.97
N SER A 37 0.42 -10.43 -13.71
CA SER A 37 0.18 -9.48 -12.60
C SER A 37 1.38 -8.57 -12.32
N VAL A 38 2.60 -9.10 -12.44
CA VAL A 38 3.83 -8.29 -12.32
C VAL A 38 3.95 -7.29 -13.48
N VAL A 39 3.67 -7.72 -14.72
CA VAL A 39 3.72 -6.83 -15.89
C VAL A 39 2.65 -5.74 -15.81
N VAL A 40 1.41 -6.08 -15.44
CA VAL A 40 0.32 -5.10 -15.24
C VAL A 40 0.64 -4.17 -14.08
N GLY A 41 1.18 -4.69 -12.97
CA GLY A 41 1.63 -3.89 -11.83
C GLY A 41 2.75 -2.92 -12.19
N LEU A 42 3.67 -3.28 -13.09
CA LEU A 42 4.71 -2.37 -13.58
C LEU A 42 4.18 -1.34 -14.58
N VAL A 43 3.28 -1.74 -15.48
CA VAL A 43 2.72 -0.86 -16.53
C VAL A 43 1.71 0.14 -15.94
N PHE A 44 0.90 -0.26 -14.95
CA PHE A 44 -0.03 0.63 -14.25
C PHE A 44 0.57 1.25 -12.97
N GLY A 45 1.60 0.65 -12.37
CA GLY A 45 2.29 1.18 -11.20
C GLY A 45 3.17 2.39 -11.49
N THR A 46 3.56 2.63 -12.74
CA THR A 46 4.27 3.86 -13.14
C THR A 46 3.36 5.09 -13.28
N VAL A 47 2.04 4.97 -13.15
CA VAL A 47 1.10 6.13 -13.26
C VAL A 47 0.51 6.55 -11.91
N SER A 48 1.07 6.09 -10.80
CA SER A 48 0.64 6.54 -9.48
C SER A 48 1.83 6.72 -8.57
N SER A 49 2.61 7.76 -8.85
CA SER A 49 3.20 8.55 -7.76
C SER A 49 2.06 9.27 -7.03
N VAL A 50 1.23 8.50 -6.31
CA VAL A 50 0.52 9.08 -5.17
C VAL A 50 1.62 9.30 -4.16
N SER A 51 2.05 10.55 -4.07
CA SER A 51 2.79 11.08 -2.94
C SER A 51 1.89 10.93 -1.71
N SER A 52 1.78 9.72 -1.17
CA SER A 52 1.27 9.53 0.17
C SER A 52 2.36 10.01 1.11
N SER A 53 2.37 11.32 1.36
CA SER A 53 2.83 11.83 2.65
C SER A 53 1.83 11.36 3.71
N ALA A 54 1.76 10.05 3.93
CA ALA A 54 1.25 9.49 5.16
C ALA A 54 2.36 9.69 6.19
N SER A 55 2.54 10.95 6.61
CA SER A 55 3.17 11.22 7.89
C SER A 55 2.13 10.83 8.93
N GLY A 56 2.02 9.53 9.19
CA GLY A 56 1.43 8.99 10.41
C GLY A 56 2.35 9.33 11.57
N SER A 57 2.54 10.63 11.80
CA SER A 57 3.07 11.12 13.05
C SER A 57 1.89 11.05 14.00
N ASN A 58 1.91 10.11 14.94
CA ASN A 58 0.92 10.04 16.04
C ASN A 58 1.04 11.24 17.01
N ASN A 59 1.62 12.34 16.54
CA ASN A 59 1.83 13.53 17.32
C ASN A 59 0.63 14.44 17.12
N SER A 60 -0.05 14.76 18.21
CA SER A 60 -1.10 15.76 18.20
C SER A 60 -0.46 17.14 18.22
N LEU A 61 -0.81 17.95 17.22
CA LEU A 61 -0.36 19.34 17.10
C LEU A 61 -1.51 20.25 17.53
N ASN A 62 -1.34 20.89 18.67
CA ASN A 62 -2.25 21.92 19.16
C ASN A 62 -1.63 23.30 18.93
N SER A 63 -2.38 24.19 18.28
CA SER A 63 -1.94 25.56 18.04
C SER A 63 -2.91 26.57 18.62
N MET A 64 -2.40 27.61 19.26
CA MET A 64 -3.18 28.77 19.70
C MET A 64 -2.53 30.03 19.17
N GLY A 65 -3.32 30.88 18.51
CA GLY A 65 -2.87 32.17 17.99
C GLY A 65 -3.61 33.33 18.64
N TYR A 66 -2.93 34.42 18.94
CA TYR A 66 -3.56 35.69 19.30
C TYR A 66 -2.84 36.86 18.65
N TYR A 67 -3.58 37.94 18.43
CA TYR A 67 -3.05 39.17 17.84
C TYR A 67 -2.79 40.19 18.94
N LYS A 68 -1.57 40.72 19.02
CA LYS A 68 -1.19 41.75 19.98
C LYS A 68 -0.19 42.71 19.34
N ASN A 69 -0.37 44.02 19.54
CA ASN A 69 0.55 45.05 19.02
C ASN A 69 0.88 44.89 17.52
N ASN A 70 -0.13 44.70 16.67
CA ASN A 70 0.04 44.45 15.23
C ASN A 70 0.88 43.20 14.86
N SER A 71 1.13 42.32 15.82
CA SER A 71 1.90 41.09 15.65
C SER A 71 1.02 39.88 15.92
N LEU A 72 1.11 38.87 15.05
CA LEU A 72 0.50 37.58 15.28
C LEU A 72 1.45 36.74 16.14
N HIS A 73 1.00 36.37 17.34
CA HIS A 73 1.68 35.42 18.19
C HIS A 73 1.03 34.05 18.00
N VAL A 74 1.83 33.05 17.65
CA VAL A 74 1.36 31.67 17.51
C VAL A 74 2.17 30.80 18.47
N ALA A 75 1.47 30.15 19.39
CA ALA A 75 2.00 29.10 20.23
C ALA A 75 1.64 27.76 19.59
N VAL A 76 2.62 26.89 19.42
CA VAL A 76 2.42 25.56 18.85
C VAL A 76 3.01 24.55 19.81
N LEU A 77 2.13 23.70 20.34
CA LEU A 77 2.49 22.59 21.22
C LEU A 77 2.35 21.29 20.44
N ALA A 78 3.44 20.54 20.34
CA ALA A 78 3.39 19.19 19.84
C ALA A 78 3.47 18.20 21.00
N THR A 79 2.59 17.20 20.96
CA THR A 79 2.54 16.13 21.94
C THR A 79 2.62 14.80 21.24
N ASP A 80 3.25 13.80 21.87
CA ASP A 80 3.25 12.44 21.38
C ASP A 80 1.91 11.74 21.65
N GLN A 81 1.82 10.47 21.27
CA GLN A 81 0.64 9.63 21.51
C GLN A 81 0.37 9.32 23.00
N TYR A 82 1.32 9.60 23.88
CA TYR A 82 1.24 9.43 25.32
C TYR A 82 0.98 10.77 26.06
N GLY A 83 0.98 11.90 25.35
CA GLY A 83 0.78 13.24 25.90
C GLY A 83 2.08 13.94 26.32
N ASP A 84 3.25 13.37 26.02
CA ASP A 84 4.55 13.96 26.32
C ASP A 84 4.88 15.06 25.30
N CYS A 85 5.47 16.16 25.77
CA CYS A 85 5.81 17.30 24.93
C CYS A 85 6.98 16.97 23.99
N ILE A 86 6.82 17.25 22.70
CA ILE A 86 7.86 17.08 21.67
C ILE A 86 8.30 18.45 21.18
N SER A 87 9.59 18.75 21.37
CA SER A 87 10.25 19.96 20.89
C SER A 87 11.00 19.71 19.57
N GLY A 88 11.29 20.78 18.82
CA GLY A 88 12.13 20.74 17.63
C GLY A 88 11.45 20.23 16.35
N LEU A 89 10.12 20.13 16.33
CA LEU A 89 9.39 19.76 15.11
C LEU A 89 9.32 20.97 14.15
N PRO A 90 9.49 20.76 12.83
CA PRO A 90 9.31 21.83 11.86
C PRO A 90 7.83 22.23 11.80
N VAL A 91 7.56 23.51 12.04
CA VAL A 91 6.21 24.09 12.02
C VAL A 91 6.14 25.14 10.91
N SER A 92 5.06 25.12 10.13
CA SER A 92 4.77 26.13 9.11
C SER A 92 3.46 26.84 9.45
N VAL A 93 3.52 28.16 9.63
CA VAL A 93 2.35 29.01 9.87
C VAL A 93 2.01 29.75 8.57
N SER A 94 0.77 29.62 8.10
CA SER A 94 0.27 30.41 6.97
C SER A 94 -0.49 31.63 7.47
N TYR A 95 -0.09 32.82 7.06
CA TYR A 95 -0.79 34.07 7.34
C TYR A 95 -0.84 34.95 6.10
N ASN A 96 -2.05 35.34 5.71
CA ASN A 96 -2.32 36.21 4.55
C ASN A 96 -1.62 35.75 3.25
N GLY A 97 -1.64 34.43 2.99
CA GLY A 97 -1.01 33.82 1.81
C GLY A 97 0.51 33.68 1.87
N SER A 98 1.15 34.12 2.96
CA SER A 98 2.58 33.94 3.20
C SER A 98 2.83 32.81 4.20
N TYR A 99 3.89 32.04 3.98
CA TYR A 99 4.30 30.94 4.86
C TYR A 99 5.50 31.36 5.70
N TYR A 100 5.40 31.11 7.00
CA TYR A 100 6.44 31.36 7.98
C TYR A 100 6.85 30.03 8.60
N ASN A 101 8.11 29.65 8.39
CA ASN A 101 8.66 28.42 8.93
C ASN A 101 9.36 28.69 10.25
N GLY A 102 9.17 27.78 11.21
CA GLY A 102 9.82 27.79 12.51
C GLY A 102 9.98 26.38 13.06
N THR A 103 10.41 26.28 14.30
CA THR A 103 10.52 25.04 15.05
C THR A 103 9.65 25.14 16.30
N SER A 104 8.97 24.05 16.67
CA SER A 104 8.29 23.96 17.97
C SER A 104 9.32 24.00 19.09
N ASP A 105 8.96 24.68 20.19
CA ASP A 105 9.75 24.72 21.43
C ASP A 105 9.11 23.78 22.46
#